data_AF-A0A4Q3BX20-F1
#
_entry.id   AF-A0A4Q3BX20-F1
#
_cell.length_a   1.000
_cell.length_b   1.000
_cell.length_c   1.000
_cell.angle_alpha   90.00
_cell.angle_beta   90.00
_cell.angle_gamma   90.00
#
_symmetry.space_group_name_H-M   'P 1'
#
loop_
_entity.id
_entity.type
_entity.pdbx_description
1 polymer ?
#
loop_
_entity_poly.entity_id
_entity_poly.type
_entity_poly.pdbx_seq_one_letter_code
_entity_poly.pdbx_strand_id
1 'polypeptide(L)'
;MSPKLDPLPPSESQGSGGALGYLRDGGLWGIWLGLSPLILFLQAPPRIPIYLYGSVDTRLETEGSKFTTALLILLGLVPAIVTILSKRMRPAQALPIATLAMLVLAVITLSLFGSASTGEVAKPLLAMFVFFLAIVLVSAEVDSEIFIRNLLIGYAAMHAGAAVIALIDGNFVWGRFMGRLGPNFWGAIAAYGLLAASVARQKSLFIAIAAVDIAVLLLAQNRSSMLAAVAGGLLIIFLAYHWATLTGKLWMWLAGMAGGVVMLFSMPVLLSQVLRIDDPRRGLDSGGTGRAMAWEQAIDVFEQNPLFGVGYRHHEQYITAASSAHQAYLATAADMGILGLLLYL
;
A
#
# COMPACT_ATOMS: atom_id res chain seq x y z
N MET A 1 -26.12 -24.38 -29.18
CA MET A 1 -26.05 -23.12 -29.94
C MET A 1 -25.56 -22.03 -29.00
N SER A 2 -24.30 -21.63 -29.11
CA SER A 2 -23.78 -20.50 -28.33
C SER A 2 -24.30 -19.21 -28.98
N PRO A 3 -24.91 -18.27 -28.23
CA PRO A 3 -25.36 -17.01 -28.81
C PRO A 3 -24.14 -16.32 -29.43
N LYS A 4 -24.22 -16.02 -30.74
CA LYS A 4 -23.28 -15.09 -31.37
C LYS A 4 -23.49 -13.75 -30.66
N LEU A 5 -22.61 -13.43 -29.72
CA LEU A 5 -22.50 -12.07 -29.21
C LEU A 5 -22.10 -11.21 -30.40
N ASP A 6 -22.97 -10.27 -30.78
CA ASP A 6 -22.62 -9.26 -31.78
C ASP A 6 -21.31 -8.59 -31.34
N PRO A 7 -20.34 -8.40 -32.26
CA PRO A 7 -19.12 -7.69 -31.94
C PRO A 7 -19.49 -6.33 -31.37
N LEU A 8 -19.06 -6.06 -30.14
CA LEU A 8 -19.23 -4.75 -29.51
C LEU A 8 -18.78 -3.69 -30.53
N PRO A 9 -19.57 -2.63 -30.76
CA PRO A 9 -19.21 -1.60 -31.70
C PRO A 9 -17.77 -1.14 -31.41
N PRO A 10 -16.93 -0.95 -32.44
CA PRO A 10 -15.56 -0.48 -32.24
C PRO A 10 -15.65 0.76 -31.37
N SER A 11 -15.01 0.73 -30.19
CA SER A 11 -15.10 1.81 -29.22
C SER A 11 -14.63 3.11 -29.89
N GLU A 12 -15.56 3.95 -30.33
CA GLU A 12 -15.36 5.19 -31.08
C GLU A 12 -14.67 6.31 -30.26
N SER A 13 -13.86 5.96 -29.26
CA SER A 13 -13.12 6.93 -28.43
C SER A 13 -11.61 6.66 -28.37
N GLN A 14 -11.06 5.85 -29.27
CA GLN A 14 -9.61 5.74 -29.41
C GLN A 14 -9.01 7.03 -29.99
N GLY A 15 -8.64 7.94 -29.09
CA GLY A 15 -7.47 8.79 -29.26
C GLY A 15 -7.73 10.19 -29.78
N SER A 16 -7.96 11.13 -28.88
CA SER A 16 -7.57 12.54 -29.11
C SER A 16 -7.46 13.38 -27.85
N GLY A 17 -7.96 12.91 -26.71
CA GLY A 17 -7.55 13.47 -25.43
C GLY A 17 -6.07 13.14 -25.22
N GLY A 18 -5.15 13.98 -25.72
CA GLY A 18 -3.71 13.83 -25.55
C GLY A 18 -3.30 13.80 -24.07
N ALA A 19 -2.08 14.24 -23.75
CA ALA A 19 -1.62 14.25 -22.35
C ALA A 19 -2.63 14.90 -21.38
N LEU A 20 -3.34 15.94 -21.83
CA LEU A 20 -4.37 16.63 -21.05
C LEU A 20 -5.63 15.78 -20.77
N GLY A 21 -6.04 14.93 -21.72
CA GLY A 21 -7.16 14.00 -21.53
C GLY A 21 -6.82 12.93 -20.49
N TYR A 22 -5.63 12.33 -20.60
CA TYR A 22 -5.12 11.38 -19.61
C TYR A 22 -5.10 11.97 -18.18
N LEU A 23 -4.59 13.20 -18.04
CA LEU A 23 -4.52 13.89 -16.75
C LEU A 23 -5.91 14.15 -16.16
N ARG A 24 -6.84 14.66 -16.98
CA ARG A 24 -8.23 14.93 -16.56
C ARG A 24 -8.98 13.65 -16.19
N ASP A 25 -8.81 12.59 -16.96
CA ASP A 25 -9.49 11.32 -16.75
C ASP A 25 -8.70 10.41 -15.81
N GLY A 26 -8.46 10.86 -14.57
CA GLY A 26 -7.90 10.04 -13.48
C GLY A 26 -6.38 10.03 -13.35
N GLY A 27 -5.63 10.42 -14.39
CA GLY A 27 -4.17 10.47 -14.35
C GLY A 27 -3.62 11.39 -13.24
N LEU A 28 -4.25 12.55 -13.00
CA LEU A 28 -3.85 13.45 -11.91
C LEU A 28 -4.01 12.82 -10.53
N TRP A 29 -5.08 12.05 -10.29
CA TRP A 29 -5.26 11.31 -9.04
C TRP A 29 -4.18 10.26 -8.86
N GLY A 30 -3.87 9.52 -9.92
CA GLY A 30 -2.78 8.54 -9.93
C GLY A 30 -1.45 9.16 -9.56
N ILE A 31 -1.08 10.27 -10.23
CA ILE A 31 0.17 10.98 -9.98
C ILE A 31 0.23 11.48 -8.53
N TRP A 32 -0.83 12.13 -8.05
CA TRP A 32 -0.88 12.66 -6.69
C TRP A 32 -0.77 11.55 -5.63
N LEU A 33 -1.55 10.47 -5.75
CA LEU A 33 -1.49 9.34 -4.83
C LEU A 33 -0.10 8.69 -4.84
N GLY A 34 0.46 8.51 -6.03
CA GLY A 34 1.76 7.86 -6.20
C GLY A 34 2.97 8.76 -5.89
N LEU A 35 2.79 10.07 -5.73
CA LEU A 35 3.84 10.99 -5.26
C LEU A 35 4.15 10.80 -3.76
N SER A 36 3.20 10.24 -3.00
CA SER A 36 3.33 10.09 -1.55
C SER A 36 4.62 9.37 -1.10
N PRO A 37 5.07 8.25 -1.72
CA PRO A 37 6.28 7.56 -1.29
C PRO A 37 7.54 8.37 -1.56
N LEU A 38 7.57 9.12 -2.67
CA LEU A 38 8.71 9.97 -3.02
C LEU A 38 8.87 11.09 -1.99
N ILE A 39 7.76 11.74 -1.63
CA ILE A 39 7.79 12.85 -0.66
C ILE A 39 8.22 12.36 0.71
N LEU A 40 7.63 11.27 1.20
CA LEU A 40 8.05 10.65 2.47
C LEU A 40 9.53 10.27 2.44
N PHE A 41 10.02 9.78 1.30
CA PHE A 41 11.42 9.40 1.14
C PHE A 41 12.36 10.61 1.20
N LEU A 42 12.02 11.71 0.53
CA LEU A 42 12.83 12.93 0.52
C LEU A 42 12.88 13.61 1.89
N GLN A 43 11.79 13.49 2.68
CA GLN A 43 11.72 13.99 4.04
C GLN A 43 12.45 13.10 5.05
N ALA A 44 12.52 11.80 4.77
CA ALA A 44 13.22 10.89 5.63
C ALA A 44 14.69 11.28 5.71
N PRO A 45 15.24 11.44 6.93
CA PRO A 45 16.62 11.83 7.08
C PRO A 45 17.51 10.79 6.36
N PRO A 46 18.48 11.23 5.53
CA PRO A 46 19.52 10.33 5.05
C PRO A 46 20.16 9.70 6.28
N ARG A 47 20.21 8.37 6.29
CA ARG A 47 20.24 7.58 7.53
C ARG A 47 21.22 8.04 8.60
N ILE A 48 20.76 7.80 9.83
CA ILE A 48 21.56 7.61 11.04
C ILE A 48 21.93 6.11 11.14
N PRO A 49 23.16 5.73 11.53
CA PRO A 49 23.63 4.34 11.59
C PRO A 49 22.77 3.38 12.42
N ILE A 50 22.75 2.08 12.07
CA ILE A 50 21.87 1.03 12.63
C ILE A 50 21.95 0.91 14.16
N TYR A 51 23.13 1.11 14.73
CA TYR A 51 23.34 1.03 16.19
C TYR A 51 22.65 2.17 16.97
N LEU A 52 22.12 3.18 16.29
CA LEU A 52 21.33 4.27 16.88
C LEU A 52 19.82 4.04 16.75
N TYR A 53 19.35 2.97 16.08
CA TYR A 53 17.90 2.70 15.93
C TYR A 53 17.20 2.40 17.27
N GLY A 54 17.92 1.98 18.30
CA GLY A 54 17.35 1.78 19.64
C GLY A 54 17.10 3.09 20.41
N SER A 55 17.70 4.20 19.98
CA SER A 55 17.65 5.49 20.68
C SER A 55 17.14 6.66 19.83
N VAL A 56 17.03 6.46 18.51
CA VAL A 56 16.57 7.49 17.58
C VAL A 56 15.10 7.23 17.30
N ASP A 57 14.27 8.18 17.73
CA ASP A 57 12.87 8.21 17.36
C ASP A 57 12.77 8.30 15.82
N THR A 58 12.42 7.18 15.18
CA THR A 58 12.28 7.08 13.73
C THR A 58 11.00 7.72 13.21
N ARG A 59 10.17 8.28 14.13
CA ARG A 59 9.00 9.06 13.76
C ARG A 59 9.47 10.27 12.95
N LEU A 60 8.97 10.38 11.73
CA LEU A 60 9.12 11.53 10.82
C LEU A 60 8.39 12.76 11.38
N GLU A 61 8.69 13.18 12.60
CA GLU A 61 8.02 14.27 13.32
C GLU A 61 8.79 15.59 13.28
N THR A 62 9.76 15.70 12.37
CA THR A 62 10.40 16.99 12.07
C THR A 62 9.36 17.98 11.54
N GLU A 63 9.54 19.27 11.83
CA GLU A 63 8.63 20.31 11.33
C GLU A 63 8.55 20.31 9.79
N GLY A 64 9.67 20.07 9.12
CA GLY A 64 9.72 19.92 7.66
C GLY A 64 8.90 18.72 7.16
N SER A 65 8.92 17.59 7.88
CA SER A 65 8.08 16.44 7.55
C SER A 65 6.58 16.75 7.68
N LYS A 66 6.20 17.43 8.77
CA LYS A 66 4.81 17.87 9.00
C LYS A 66 4.35 18.84 7.92
N PHE A 67 5.15 19.86 7.60
CA PHE A 67 4.86 20.86 6.58
C PHE A 67 4.68 20.23 5.19
N THR A 68 5.63 19.40 4.76
CA THR A 68 5.56 18.84 3.41
C THR A 68 4.50 17.71 3.30
N THR A 69 4.15 17.03 4.38
CA THR A 69 2.97 16.13 4.42
C THR A 69 1.67 16.94 4.25
N ALA A 70 1.55 18.07 4.95
CA ALA A 70 0.41 18.97 4.79
C ALA A 70 0.33 19.53 3.35
N LEU A 71 1.47 19.91 2.78
CA LEU A 71 1.55 20.36 1.38
C LEU A 71 1.11 19.27 0.40
N LEU A 72 1.60 18.03 0.56
CA LEU A 72 1.16 16.90 -0.28
C LEU A 72 -0.36 16.72 -0.21
N ILE A 73 -0.92 16.82 0.97
CA ILE A 73 -2.35 16.67 1.18
C ILE A 73 -3.13 17.82 0.52
N LEU A 74 -2.66 19.07 0.68
CA LEU A 74 -3.23 20.23 -0.01
C LEU A 74 -3.12 20.11 -1.54
N LEU A 75 -2.04 19.52 -2.07
CA LEU A 75 -1.90 19.24 -3.51
C LEU A 75 -2.97 18.27 -4.01
N GLY A 76 -3.57 17.47 -3.13
CA GLY A 76 -4.73 16.61 -3.44
C GLY A 76 -6.00 17.39 -3.77
N LEU A 77 -6.07 18.68 -3.41
CA LEU A 77 -7.15 19.56 -3.84
C LEU A 77 -7.15 19.76 -5.35
N VAL A 78 -6.00 19.70 -6.02
CA VAL A 78 -5.92 19.88 -7.48
C VAL A 78 -6.70 18.80 -8.22
N PRO A 79 -6.41 17.49 -8.07
CA PRO A 79 -7.21 16.45 -8.73
C PRO A 79 -8.67 16.43 -8.26
N ALA A 80 -8.93 16.79 -6.99
CA ALA A 80 -10.30 16.89 -6.47
C ALA A 80 -11.11 17.99 -7.16
N ILE A 81 -10.58 19.21 -7.25
CA ILE A 81 -11.21 20.35 -7.94
C ILE A 81 -11.41 20.01 -9.41
N VAL A 82 -10.39 19.47 -10.09
CA VAL A 82 -10.52 19.05 -11.49
C VAL A 82 -11.64 18.03 -11.67
N THR A 83 -11.77 17.07 -10.74
CA THR A 83 -12.84 16.06 -10.78
C THR A 83 -14.21 16.70 -10.57
N ILE A 84 -14.37 17.55 -9.56
CA ILE A 84 -15.62 18.27 -9.26
C ILE A 84 -16.07 19.13 -10.46
N LEU A 85 -15.13 19.81 -11.11
CA LEU A 85 -15.43 20.67 -12.27
C LEU A 85 -15.69 19.87 -13.56
N SER A 86 -15.19 18.64 -13.67
CA SER A 86 -15.21 17.88 -14.92
C SER A 86 -16.14 16.67 -14.95
N LYS A 87 -16.63 16.23 -13.78
CA LYS A 87 -17.49 15.06 -13.61
C LYS A 87 -18.72 15.42 -12.77
N ARG A 88 -19.82 14.68 -12.97
CA ARG A 88 -21.00 14.81 -12.12
C ARG A 88 -20.73 14.15 -10.77
N MET A 89 -21.19 14.78 -9.70
CA MET A 89 -21.03 14.26 -8.34
C MET A 89 -22.32 13.57 -7.90
N ARG A 90 -22.19 12.36 -7.36
CA ARG A 90 -23.26 11.53 -6.77
C ARG A 90 -22.93 11.27 -5.30
N PRO A 91 -23.08 12.27 -4.42
CA PRO A 91 -22.67 12.16 -3.01
C PRO A 91 -23.36 11.00 -2.26
N ALA A 92 -24.55 10.59 -2.71
CA ALA A 92 -25.25 9.43 -2.16
C ALA A 92 -24.44 8.13 -2.24
N GLN A 93 -23.59 7.96 -3.26
CA GLN A 93 -22.74 6.76 -3.40
C GLN A 93 -21.64 6.71 -2.34
N ALA A 94 -21.10 7.85 -1.94
CA ALA A 94 -20.04 7.91 -0.94
C ALA A 94 -20.56 8.00 0.50
N LEU A 95 -21.86 8.28 0.70
CA LEU A 95 -22.43 8.50 2.04
C LEU A 95 -22.16 7.35 3.04
N PRO A 96 -22.29 6.06 2.68
CA PRO A 96 -22.01 4.98 3.63
C PRO A 96 -20.53 4.93 4.04
N ILE A 97 -19.63 5.08 3.07
CA ILE A 97 -18.17 5.09 3.29
C ILE A 97 -17.78 6.32 4.11
N ALA A 98 -18.35 7.48 3.80
CA ALA A 98 -18.13 8.71 4.53
C ALA A 98 -18.60 8.60 5.98
N THR A 99 -19.78 8.04 6.21
CA THR A 99 -20.35 7.88 7.55
C THR A 99 -19.48 6.95 8.40
N LEU A 100 -19.06 5.81 7.84
CA LEU A 100 -18.17 4.87 8.54
C LEU A 100 -16.80 5.51 8.85
N ALA A 101 -16.19 6.16 7.87
CA ALA A 101 -14.92 6.85 8.06
C ALA A 101 -15.02 7.94 9.14
N MET A 102 -16.08 8.75 9.10
CA MET A 102 -16.33 9.80 10.10
C MET A 102 -16.57 9.23 11.49
N LEU A 103 -17.27 8.09 11.61
CA LEU A 103 -17.47 7.40 12.89
C LEU A 103 -16.13 6.92 13.47
N VAL A 104 -15.32 6.22 12.66
CA VAL A 104 -14.00 5.73 13.08
C VAL A 104 -13.11 6.89 13.49
N LEU A 105 -13.09 7.96 12.71
CA LEU A 105 -12.29 9.15 13.01
C LEU A 105 -12.79 9.89 14.24
N ALA A 106 -14.10 9.96 14.46
CA ALA A 106 -14.68 10.53 15.67
C ALA A 106 -14.25 9.73 16.90
N VAL A 107 -14.29 8.39 16.85
CA VAL A 107 -13.83 7.52 17.93
C VAL A 107 -12.34 7.72 18.21
N ILE A 108 -11.49 7.74 17.18
CA ILE A 108 -10.05 8.01 17.33
C ILE A 108 -9.80 9.41 17.90
N THR A 109 -10.55 10.42 17.45
CA THR A 109 -10.36 11.78 17.93
C THR A 109 -10.80 11.90 19.39
N LEU A 110 -11.93 11.32 19.77
CA LEU A 110 -12.42 11.27 21.15
C LEU A 110 -11.47 10.50 22.07
N SER A 111 -10.87 9.40 21.62
CA SER A 111 -9.90 8.65 22.43
C SER A 111 -8.62 9.46 22.70
N LEU A 112 -8.21 10.33 21.76
CA LEU A 112 -7.04 11.19 21.91
C LEU A 112 -7.29 12.42 22.78
N PHE A 113 -8.53 12.90 22.89
CA PHE A 113 -8.87 14.04 23.78
C PHE A 113 -8.59 13.76 25.27
N GLY A 114 -8.54 12.50 25.68
CA GLY A 114 -8.25 12.10 27.06
C GLY A 114 -6.76 11.94 27.40
N SER A 115 -5.89 11.81 26.39
CA SER A 115 -4.50 11.37 26.60
C SER A 115 -3.43 12.26 25.98
N ALA A 116 -3.77 13.14 25.04
CA ALA A 116 -2.77 13.64 24.11
C ALA A 116 -2.35 15.11 24.28
N SER A 117 -1.07 15.36 23.98
CA SER A 117 -0.56 16.69 23.63
C SER A 117 -1.24 17.20 22.34
N THR A 118 -1.40 18.52 22.19
CA THR A 118 -2.07 19.16 21.04
C THR A 118 -1.54 18.71 19.67
N GLY A 119 -0.29 18.24 19.61
CA GLY A 119 0.33 17.71 18.39
C GLY A 119 -0.25 16.37 17.90
N GLU A 120 -0.86 15.56 18.76
CA GLU A 120 -1.41 14.27 18.31
C GLU A 120 -2.80 14.42 17.67
N VAL A 121 -3.55 15.46 18.03
CA VAL A 121 -4.88 15.79 17.45
C VAL A 121 -4.77 16.18 15.97
N ALA A 122 -3.62 16.71 15.54
CA ALA A 122 -3.39 17.04 14.13
C ALA A 122 -3.39 15.80 13.21
N LYS A 123 -2.98 14.63 13.72
CA LYS A 123 -2.87 13.39 12.92
C LYS A 123 -4.27 12.87 12.49
N PRO A 124 -5.28 12.74 13.38
CA PRO A 124 -6.65 12.42 12.99
C PRO A 124 -7.26 13.43 12.02
N LEU A 125 -7.06 14.73 12.24
CA LEU A 125 -7.58 15.77 11.33
C LEU A 125 -7.01 15.62 9.92
N LEU A 126 -5.73 15.30 9.83
CA LEU A 126 -5.07 15.01 8.56
C LEU A 126 -5.66 13.77 7.89
N ALA A 127 -5.92 12.71 8.67
CA ALA A 127 -6.60 11.52 8.18
C ALA A 127 -8.01 11.85 7.68
N MET A 128 -8.79 12.67 8.41
CA MET A 128 -10.11 13.14 7.95
C MET A 128 -10.05 13.85 6.62
N PHE A 129 -9.03 14.65 6.37
CA PHE A 129 -8.87 15.30 5.07
C PHE A 129 -8.55 14.29 3.96
N VAL A 130 -7.67 13.32 4.19
CA VAL A 130 -7.40 12.25 3.21
C VAL A 130 -8.66 11.43 2.93
N PHE A 131 -9.45 11.10 3.96
CA PHE A 131 -10.74 10.46 3.80
C PHE A 131 -11.72 11.32 3.02
N PHE A 132 -11.76 12.63 3.25
CA PHE A 132 -12.57 13.56 2.45
C PHE A 132 -12.18 13.51 0.97
N LEU A 133 -10.89 13.52 0.65
CA LEU A 133 -10.43 13.37 -0.74
C LEU A 133 -10.86 12.02 -1.35
N ALA A 134 -10.79 10.93 -0.58
CA ALA A 134 -11.29 9.63 -1.01
C ALA A 134 -12.81 9.64 -1.23
N ILE A 135 -13.58 10.32 -0.38
CA ILE A 135 -15.03 10.52 -0.54
C ILE A 135 -15.32 11.30 -1.81
N VAL A 136 -14.56 12.35 -2.13
CA VAL A 136 -14.71 13.10 -3.39
C VAL A 136 -14.46 12.17 -4.58
N LEU A 137 -13.41 11.36 -4.53
CA LEU A 137 -13.09 10.39 -5.58
C LEU A 137 -14.22 9.37 -5.78
N VAL A 138 -14.75 8.81 -4.69
CA VAL A 138 -15.84 7.83 -4.71
C VAL A 138 -17.18 8.46 -5.10
N SER A 139 -17.40 9.73 -4.75
CA SER A 139 -18.62 10.47 -5.10
C SER A 139 -18.66 10.90 -6.55
N ALA A 140 -17.52 10.97 -7.23
CA ALA A 140 -17.50 11.31 -8.64
C ALA A 140 -18.15 10.16 -9.44
N GLU A 141 -18.92 10.50 -10.47
CA GLU A 141 -19.46 9.52 -11.41
C GLU A 141 -18.31 8.99 -12.29
N VAL A 142 -17.54 8.06 -11.70
CA VAL A 142 -16.35 7.43 -12.29
C VAL A 142 -16.74 6.15 -13.03
N ASP A 143 -17.78 6.22 -13.87
CA ASP A 143 -18.24 5.03 -14.60
C ASP A 143 -17.33 4.68 -15.79
N SER A 144 -16.28 5.48 -16.04
CA SER A 144 -15.34 5.20 -17.12
C SER A 144 -14.20 4.31 -16.66
N GLU A 145 -14.11 3.10 -17.23
CA GLU A 145 -12.92 2.22 -17.19
C GLU A 145 -11.62 3.01 -17.43
N ILE A 146 -11.68 4.01 -18.31
CA ILE A 146 -10.58 4.92 -18.65
C ILE A 146 -10.03 5.63 -17.41
N PHE A 147 -10.89 6.15 -16.54
CA PHE A 147 -10.46 6.87 -15.35
C PHE A 147 -9.71 5.97 -14.37
N ILE A 148 -10.29 4.82 -14.02
CA ILE A 148 -9.66 3.87 -13.07
C ILE A 148 -8.32 3.40 -13.65
N ARG A 149 -8.30 3.08 -14.94
CA ARG A 149 -7.07 2.68 -15.62
C ARG A 149 -5.99 3.76 -15.56
N ASN A 150 -6.32 4.99 -15.92
CA ASN A 150 -5.34 6.08 -15.92
C ASN A 150 -4.85 6.42 -14.51
N LEU A 151 -5.74 6.37 -13.50
CA LEU A 151 -5.40 6.52 -12.09
C LEU A 151 -4.38 5.45 -11.68
N LEU A 152 -4.65 4.18 -11.95
CA LEU A 152 -3.76 3.08 -11.58
C LEU A 152 -2.42 3.14 -12.33
N ILE A 153 -2.42 3.50 -13.62
CA ILE A 153 -1.18 3.71 -14.38
C ILE A 153 -0.35 4.86 -13.80
N GLY A 154 -0.99 5.99 -13.47
CA GLY A 154 -0.30 7.15 -12.90
C GLY A 154 0.29 6.82 -11.54
N TYR A 155 -0.48 6.10 -10.72
CA TYR A 155 -0.06 5.59 -9.42
C TYR A 155 1.15 4.66 -9.54
N ALA A 156 1.08 3.66 -10.42
CA ALA A 156 2.15 2.70 -10.66
C ALA A 156 3.43 3.39 -11.19
N ALA A 157 3.29 4.31 -12.14
CA ALA A 157 4.42 5.04 -12.72
C ALA A 157 5.14 5.89 -11.66
N MET A 158 4.40 6.57 -10.79
CA MET A 158 4.99 7.36 -9.72
C MET A 158 5.64 6.49 -8.63
N HIS A 159 5.05 5.34 -8.31
CA HIS A 159 5.66 4.35 -7.41
C HIS A 159 7.00 3.83 -7.95
N ALA A 160 7.03 3.42 -9.22
CA ALA A 160 8.26 3.01 -9.87
C ALA A 160 9.29 4.16 -9.94
N GLY A 161 8.85 5.40 -10.21
CA GLY A 161 9.72 6.58 -10.17
C GLY A 161 10.33 6.81 -8.78
N ALA A 162 9.51 6.74 -7.73
CA ALA A 162 9.96 6.84 -6.34
C ALA A 162 10.95 5.73 -5.98
N ALA A 163 10.65 4.50 -6.41
CA ALA A 163 11.49 3.32 -6.25
C ALA A 163 12.86 3.48 -6.93
N VAL A 164 12.91 4.00 -8.16
CA VAL A 164 14.18 4.32 -8.86
C VAL A 164 14.99 5.36 -8.08
N ILE A 165 14.37 6.44 -7.64
CA ILE A 165 15.05 7.49 -6.85
C ILE A 165 15.62 6.90 -5.55
N ALA A 166 14.86 6.04 -4.88
CA ALA A 166 15.30 5.39 -3.66
C ALA A 166 16.40 4.33 -3.91
N LEU A 167 16.38 3.64 -5.04
CA LEU A 167 17.47 2.74 -5.46
C LEU A 167 18.76 3.52 -5.74
N ILE A 168 18.66 4.70 -6.35
CA ILE A 168 19.81 5.59 -6.60
C ILE A 168 20.46 6.05 -5.28
N ASP A 169 19.67 6.28 -4.23
CA ASP A 169 20.18 6.57 -2.87
C ASP A 169 20.98 5.41 -2.27
N GLY A 170 20.82 4.18 -2.79
CA GLY A 170 21.76 3.08 -2.55
C GLY A 170 21.81 2.57 -1.11
N ASN A 171 20.75 2.76 -0.33
CA ASN A 171 20.75 2.44 1.09
C ASN A 171 20.43 0.95 1.34
N PHE A 172 21.49 0.15 1.48
CA PHE A 172 21.43 -1.27 1.78
C PHE A 172 21.94 -1.59 3.18
N VAL A 173 21.24 -2.48 3.87
CA VAL A 173 21.60 -2.94 5.22
C VAL A 173 21.51 -4.44 5.28
N TRP A 174 22.63 -5.08 5.64
CA TRP A 174 22.74 -6.55 5.67
C TRP A 174 22.35 -7.20 4.33
N GLY A 175 22.61 -6.49 3.22
CA GLY A 175 22.25 -6.90 1.86
C GLY A 175 20.78 -6.74 1.49
N ARG A 176 19.99 -6.05 2.31
CA ARG A 176 18.57 -5.73 2.05
C ARG A 176 18.43 -4.27 1.71
N PHE A 177 17.69 -3.96 0.65
CA PHE A 177 17.35 -2.58 0.30
C PHE A 177 16.41 -2.01 1.37
N MET A 178 16.91 -1.02 2.11
CA MET A 178 16.11 -0.33 3.12
C MET A 178 15.54 0.96 2.56
N GLY A 179 16.24 1.62 1.64
CA GLY A 179 16.03 3.05 1.40
C GLY A 179 16.06 3.83 2.73
N ARG A 180 15.41 5.00 2.75
CA ARG A 180 15.28 5.81 3.98
C ARG A 180 14.07 5.44 4.85
N LEU A 181 13.06 4.81 4.25
CA LEU A 181 11.77 4.48 4.89
C LEU A 181 11.66 3.02 5.37
N GLY A 182 12.70 2.23 5.15
CA GLY A 182 12.74 0.83 5.51
C GLY A 182 12.18 -0.10 4.43
N PRO A 183 12.52 -1.38 4.55
CA PRO A 183 12.37 -2.34 3.47
C PRO A 183 10.92 -2.82 3.33
N ASN A 184 10.16 -2.78 4.43
CA ASN A 184 8.76 -3.19 4.39
C ASN A 184 7.92 -2.17 3.61
N PHE A 185 8.23 -0.88 3.80
CA PHE A 185 7.61 0.21 3.06
C PHE A 185 7.86 0.05 1.55
N TRP A 186 9.13 -0.05 1.14
CA TRP A 186 9.47 -0.19 -0.29
C TRP A 186 8.93 -1.47 -0.92
N GLY A 187 8.93 -2.58 -0.18
CA GLY A 187 8.27 -3.81 -0.62
C GLY A 187 6.78 -3.60 -0.88
N ALA A 188 6.07 -2.89 0.00
CA ALA A 188 4.65 -2.61 -0.18
C ALA A 188 4.39 -1.68 -1.37
N ILE A 189 5.16 -0.60 -1.49
CA ILE A 189 5.10 0.34 -2.62
C ILE A 189 5.28 -0.38 -3.95
N ALA A 190 6.30 -1.24 -4.05
CA ALA A 190 6.58 -2.02 -5.24
C ALA A 190 5.48 -3.05 -5.54
N ALA A 191 4.95 -3.75 -4.53
CA ALA A 191 3.84 -4.69 -4.73
C ALA A 191 2.57 -3.98 -5.23
N TYR A 192 2.22 -2.81 -4.67
CA TYR A 192 1.07 -2.02 -5.12
C TYR A 192 1.29 -1.44 -6.51
N GLY A 193 2.49 -0.93 -6.79
CA GLY A 193 2.88 -0.44 -8.12
C GLY A 193 2.75 -1.54 -9.19
N LEU A 194 3.25 -2.73 -8.89
CA LEU A 194 3.20 -3.89 -9.79
C LEU A 194 1.77 -4.32 -10.10
N LEU A 195 0.91 -4.43 -9.08
CA LEU A 195 -0.50 -4.78 -9.27
C LEU A 195 -1.26 -3.69 -10.02
N ALA A 196 -0.99 -2.41 -9.73
CA ALA A 196 -1.61 -1.30 -10.46
C ALA A 196 -1.13 -1.23 -11.92
N ALA A 197 0.13 -1.57 -12.20
CA ALA A 197 0.68 -1.58 -13.55
C ALA A 197 -0.03 -2.59 -14.48
N SER A 198 -0.68 -3.63 -13.93
CA SER A 198 -1.33 -4.68 -14.73
C SER A 198 -2.47 -4.16 -15.62
N VAL A 199 -3.01 -2.96 -15.33
CA VAL A 199 -4.04 -2.32 -16.16
C VAL A 199 -3.48 -1.55 -17.37
N ALA A 200 -2.15 -1.43 -17.48
CA ALA A 200 -1.51 -0.74 -18.59
C ALA A 200 -1.67 -1.50 -19.91
N ARG A 201 -2.26 -0.84 -20.92
CA ARG A 201 -2.42 -1.43 -22.27
C ARG A 201 -1.11 -1.46 -23.07
N GLN A 202 -0.20 -0.52 -22.80
CA GLN A 202 1.08 -0.45 -23.48
C GLN A 202 2.08 -1.40 -22.80
N LYS A 203 2.41 -2.50 -23.49
CA LYS A 203 3.29 -3.57 -22.96
C LYS A 203 4.66 -3.05 -22.51
N SER A 204 5.26 -2.11 -23.23
CA SER A 204 6.56 -1.53 -22.85
C SER A 204 6.49 -0.76 -21.54
N LEU A 205 5.41 -0.01 -21.31
CA LEU A 205 5.19 0.71 -20.06
C LEU A 205 4.99 -0.27 -18.88
N PHE A 206 4.16 -1.29 -19.08
CA PHE A 206 3.97 -2.36 -18.09
C PHE A 206 5.30 -3.03 -17.74
N ILE A 207 6.08 -3.47 -18.74
CA ILE A 207 7.36 -4.15 -18.53
C ILE A 207 8.35 -3.23 -17.80
N ALA A 208 8.42 -1.95 -18.15
CA ALA A 208 9.32 -1.00 -17.50
C ALA A 208 8.98 -0.82 -16.01
N ILE A 209 7.71 -0.59 -15.68
CA ILE A 209 7.24 -0.44 -14.30
C ILE A 209 7.44 -1.75 -13.53
N ALA A 210 7.00 -2.87 -14.10
CA ALA A 210 7.11 -4.19 -13.48
C ALA A 210 8.57 -4.58 -13.21
N ALA A 211 9.51 -4.27 -14.10
CA ALA A 211 10.92 -4.56 -13.89
C ALA A 211 11.49 -3.81 -12.68
N VAL A 212 11.17 -2.52 -12.54
CA VAL A 212 11.57 -1.70 -11.38
C VAL A 212 10.96 -2.24 -10.10
N ASP A 213 9.65 -2.47 -10.10
CA ASP A 213 8.93 -2.92 -8.91
C ASP A 213 9.37 -4.32 -8.48
N ILE A 214 9.55 -5.26 -9.41
CA ILE A 214 10.09 -6.59 -9.09
C ILE A 214 11.50 -6.47 -8.53
N ALA A 215 12.37 -5.64 -9.12
CA ALA A 215 13.72 -5.44 -8.61
C ALA A 215 13.70 -4.89 -7.18
N VAL A 216 12.92 -3.84 -6.91
CA VAL A 216 12.78 -3.29 -5.54
C VAL A 216 12.16 -4.29 -4.59
N LEU A 217 11.13 -5.02 -5.00
CA LEU A 217 10.48 -6.03 -4.16
C LEU A 217 11.46 -7.13 -3.74
N LEU A 218 12.27 -7.62 -4.68
CA LEU A 218 13.32 -8.61 -4.43
C LEU A 218 14.45 -8.06 -3.55
N LEU A 219 14.95 -6.87 -3.85
CA LEU A 219 16.02 -6.23 -3.08
C LEU A 219 15.56 -5.86 -1.66
N ALA A 220 14.31 -5.42 -1.52
CA ALA A 220 13.69 -5.10 -0.24
C ALA A 220 13.35 -6.34 0.58
N GLN A 221 13.42 -7.55 0.01
CA GLN A 221 13.20 -8.83 0.70
C GLN A 221 12.00 -8.83 1.66
N ASN A 222 10.90 -8.14 1.31
CA ASN A 222 9.71 -8.08 2.15
C ASN A 222 8.76 -9.24 1.80
N ARG A 223 8.78 -10.29 2.62
CA ARG A 223 8.00 -11.51 2.42
C ARG A 223 6.49 -11.24 2.34
N SER A 224 5.93 -10.36 3.20
CA SER A 224 4.48 -10.11 3.18
C SER A 224 4.05 -9.41 1.91
N SER A 225 4.83 -8.45 1.41
CA SER A 225 4.56 -7.79 0.13
C SER A 225 4.75 -8.71 -1.07
N MET A 226 5.73 -9.61 -1.03
CA MET A 226 5.89 -10.65 -2.06
C MET A 226 4.66 -11.56 -2.10
N LEU A 227 4.20 -12.04 -0.94
CA LEU A 227 2.99 -12.87 -0.84
C LEU A 227 1.75 -12.10 -1.33
N ALA A 228 1.61 -10.82 -0.97
CA ALA A 228 0.52 -9.99 -1.45
C ALA A 228 0.56 -9.80 -2.98
N ALA A 229 1.73 -9.56 -3.56
CA ALA A 229 1.91 -9.46 -5.01
C ALA A 229 1.57 -10.78 -5.72
N VAL A 230 1.98 -11.93 -5.16
CA VAL A 230 1.64 -13.25 -5.70
C VAL A 230 0.13 -13.51 -5.61
N ALA A 231 -0.48 -13.30 -4.44
CA ALA A 231 -1.91 -13.51 -4.24
C ALA A 231 -2.76 -12.59 -5.14
N GLY A 232 -2.41 -11.31 -5.21
CA GLY A 232 -3.07 -10.34 -6.09
C GLY A 232 -2.88 -10.68 -7.56
N GLY A 233 -1.67 -11.06 -7.96
CA GLY A 233 -1.37 -11.50 -9.32
C GLY A 233 -2.16 -12.76 -9.72
N LEU A 234 -2.25 -13.76 -8.83
CA LEU A 234 -3.05 -14.97 -9.05
C LEU A 234 -4.54 -14.64 -9.19
N LEU A 235 -5.06 -13.72 -8.37
CA LEU A 235 -6.45 -13.26 -8.50
C LEU A 235 -6.69 -12.58 -9.85
N ILE A 236 -5.78 -11.69 -10.29
CA ILE A 236 -5.87 -11.03 -11.60
C ILE A 236 -5.83 -12.08 -12.73
N ILE A 237 -4.91 -13.04 -12.67
CA ILE A 237 -4.80 -14.14 -13.64
C ILE A 237 -6.09 -14.96 -13.65
N PHE A 238 -6.64 -15.29 -12.48
CA PHE A 238 -7.88 -16.05 -12.36
C PHE A 238 -9.06 -15.30 -13.01
N LEU A 239 -9.24 -14.01 -12.72
CA LEU A 239 -10.27 -13.19 -13.34
C LEU A 239 -10.08 -13.07 -14.86
N ALA A 240 -8.84 -12.83 -15.30
CA ALA A 240 -8.51 -12.78 -16.72
C ALA A 240 -8.79 -14.12 -17.44
N TYR A 241 -8.52 -15.24 -16.76
CA TYR A 241 -8.78 -16.58 -17.30
C TYR A 241 -10.28 -16.81 -17.53
N HIS A 242 -11.13 -16.35 -16.62
CA HIS A 242 -12.59 -16.47 -16.76
C HIS A 242 -13.14 -15.67 -17.95
N TRP A 243 -12.47 -14.59 -18.34
CA TRP A 243 -12.90 -13.74 -19.46
C TRP A 243 -12.11 -13.97 -20.76
N ALA A 244 -11.10 -14.83 -20.74
CA ALA A 244 -10.27 -15.12 -21.90
C ALA A 244 -10.97 -16.04 -22.93
N THR A 245 -10.66 -15.83 -24.20
CA THR A 245 -10.99 -16.77 -25.29
C THR A 245 -10.22 -18.09 -25.13
N LEU A 246 -10.62 -19.15 -25.86
CA LEU A 246 -9.92 -20.45 -25.79
C LEU A 246 -8.41 -20.32 -26.09
N THR A 247 -8.07 -19.54 -27.12
CA THR A 247 -6.67 -19.23 -27.47
C THR A 247 -5.96 -18.48 -26.34
N GLY A 248 -6.63 -17.52 -25.70
CA GLY A 248 -6.10 -16.81 -24.54
C GLY A 248 -5.83 -17.74 -23.36
N LYS A 249 -6.77 -18.64 -23.05
CA LYS A 249 -6.62 -19.65 -22.00
C LYS A 249 -5.43 -20.57 -22.28
N LEU A 250 -5.24 -21.03 -23.52
CA LEU A 250 -4.09 -21.84 -23.90
C LEU A 250 -2.77 -21.10 -23.64
N TRP A 251 -2.66 -19.84 -24.06
CA TRP A 251 -1.46 -19.02 -23.81
C TRP A 251 -1.20 -18.80 -22.32
N MET A 252 -2.25 -18.57 -21.53
CA MET A 252 -2.13 -18.46 -20.07
C MET A 252 -1.66 -19.76 -19.43
N TRP A 253 -2.15 -20.91 -19.89
CA TRP A 253 -1.68 -22.23 -19.45
C TRP A 253 -0.20 -22.45 -19.79
N LEU A 254 0.20 -22.16 -21.03
CA LEU A 254 1.61 -22.27 -21.46
C LEU A 254 2.52 -21.33 -20.66
N ALA A 255 2.08 -20.09 -20.42
CA ALA A 255 2.81 -19.13 -19.58
C ALA A 255 2.90 -19.61 -18.13
N GLY A 256 1.81 -20.17 -17.58
CA GLY A 256 1.79 -20.76 -16.25
C GLY A 256 2.72 -21.96 -16.10
N MET A 257 2.75 -22.87 -17.09
CA MET A 257 3.69 -23.99 -17.13
C MET A 257 5.14 -23.53 -17.23
N ALA A 258 5.44 -22.59 -18.14
CA ALA A 258 6.77 -22.02 -18.27
C ALA A 258 7.22 -21.34 -16.96
N GLY A 259 6.34 -20.53 -16.34
CA GLY A 259 6.58 -19.91 -15.04
C GLY A 259 6.80 -20.93 -13.93
N GLY A 260 6.02 -22.03 -13.91
CA GLY A 260 6.17 -23.12 -12.95
C GLY A 260 7.53 -23.83 -13.06
N VAL A 261 8.00 -24.08 -14.29
CA VAL A 261 9.34 -24.64 -14.54
C VAL A 261 10.42 -23.68 -14.05
N VAL A 262 10.34 -22.39 -14.40
CA VAL A 262 11.29 -21.38 -13.92
C VAL A 262 11.30 -21.31 -12.39
N MET A 263 10.13 -21.33 -11.75
CA MET A 263 10.00 -21.31 -10.29
C MET A 263 10.64 -22.54 -9.64
N LEU A 264 10.41 -23.74 -10.21
CA LEU A 264 10.98 -24.98 -9.70
C LEU A 264 12.52 -24.94 -9.67
N PHE A 265 13.15 -24.47 -10.76
CA PHE A 265 14.60 -24.33 -10.82
C PHE A 265 15.15 -23.16 -9.99
N SER A 266 14.34 -22.11 -9.80
CA SER A 266 14.73 -20.95 -8.99
C SER A 266 14.53 -21.16 -7.49
N MET A 267 13.76 -22.17 -7.07
CA MET A 267 13.38 -22.37 -5.67
C MET A 267 14.54 -22.43 -4.68
N PRO A 268 15.64 -23.18 -4.92
CA PRO A 268 16.77 -23.20 -4.00
C PRO A 268 17.39 -21.82 -3.78
N VAL A 269 17.52 -21.03 -4.86
CA VAL A 269 18.04 -19.66 -4.81
C VAL A 269 17.04 -18.72 -4.11
N LEU A 270 15.75 -18.86 -4.42
CA LEU A 270 14.70 -18.07 -3.78
C LEU A 270 14.65 -18.32 -2.27
N LEU A 271 14.69 -19.58 -1.83
CA LEU A 271 14.64 -19.94 -0.41
C LEU A 271 15.90 -19.46 0.34
N SER A 272 17.08 -19.73 -0.19
CA SER A 272 18.36 -19.45 0.49
C SER A 272 18.82 -17.99 0.37
N GLN A 273 18.72 -17.38 -0.81
CA GLN A 273 19.30 -16.05 -1.09
C GLN A 273 18.29 -14.91 -0.96
N VAL A 274 17.06 -15.13 -1.43
CA VAL A 274 16.02 -14.08 -1.44
C VAL A 274 15.22 -14.09 -0.14
N LEU A 275 14.63 -15.23 0.21
CA LEU A 275 13.83 -15.40 1.41
C LEU A 275 14.71 -15.58 2.65
N ARG A 276 15.95 -16.10 2.49
CA ARG A 276 16.91 -16.33 3.56
C ARG A 276 16.28 -17.08 4.75
N ILE A 277 15.64 -18.21 4.45
CA ILE A 277 14.90 -19.00 5.45
C ILE A 277 15.80 -19.53 6.58
N ASP A 278 17.10 -19.71 6.30
CA ASP A 278 18.09 -20.26 7.23
C ASP A 278 18.93 -19.17 7.95
N ASP A 279 18.64 -17.88 7.73
CA ASP A 279 19.43 -16.80 8.31
C ASP A 279 19.15 -16.68 9.83
N PRO A 280 20.15 -16.80 10.72
CA PRO A 280 19.91 -16.80 12.17
C PRO A 280 19.22 -15.56 12.73
N ARG A 281 19.20 -14.44 11.98
CA ARG A 281 18.59 -13.17 12.42
C ARG A 281 17.19 -12.94 11.87
N ARG A 282 16.80 -13.65 10.81
CA ARG A 282 15.53 -13.41 10.09
C ARG A 282 14.89 -14.66 9.47
N GLY A 283 15.51 -15.81 9.66
CA GLY A 283 15.03 -17.11 9.23
C GLY A 283 13.77 -17.53 9.98
N LEU A 284 13.30 -18.73 9.70
CA LEU A 284 12.11 -19.27 10.36
C LEU A 284 12.37 -19.48 11.87
N ASP A 285 13.60 -19.84 12.23
CA ASP A 285 13.98 -20.16 13.62
C ASP A 285 14.41 -18.95 14.44
N SER A 286 14.55 -17.76 13.84
CA SER A 286 15.09 -16.58 14.53
C SER A 286 14.07 -15.88 15.45
N GLY A 287 12.94 -16.51 15.76
CA GLY A 287 11.82 -15.89 16.50
C GLY A 287 11.24 -14.63 15.81
N GLY A 288 11.50 -14.46 14.51
CA GLY A 288 11.03 -13.34 13.71
C GLY A 288 11.43 -11.95 14.22
N THR A 289 12.72 -11.70 14.49
CA THR A 289 13.25 -10.40 14.98
C THR A 289 12.70 -9.95 16.34
N GLY A 290 12.40 -10.89 17.25
CA GLY A 290 11.77 -10.59 18.55
C GLY A 290 10.25 -10.46 18.51
N ARG A 291 9.62 -10.69 17.34
CA ARG A 291 8.16 -10.62 17.19
C ARG A 291 7.43 -11.69 17.99
N ALA A 292 7.98 -12.90 18.09
CA ALA A 292 7.34 -13.95 18.88
C ALA A 292 7.14 -13.50 20.34
N MET A 293 8.18 -12.92 20.94
CA MET A 293 8.11 -12.38 22.30
C MET A 293 7.21 -11.14 22.38
N ALA A 294 7.22 -10.26 21.38
CA ALA A 294 6.29 -9.13 21.33
C ALA A 294 4.83 -9.57 21.18
N TRP A 295 4.56 -10.68 20.49
CA TRP A 295 3.23 -11.26 20.37
C TRP A 295 2.78 -11.89 21.67
N GLU A 296 3.65 -12.65 22.33
CA GLU A 296 3.39 -13.19 23.66
C GLU A 296 3.02 -12.07 24.64
N GLN A 297 3.83 -11.01 24.71
CA GLN A 297 3.55 -9.84 25.55
C GLN A 297 2.24 -9.14 25.19
N ALA A 298 1.89 -9.02 23.91
CA ALA A 298 0.63 -8.43 23.50
C ALA A 298 -0.59 -9.33 23.82
N ILE A 299 -0.41 -10.66 23.77
CA ILE A 299 -1.41 -11.63 24.24
C ILE A 299 -1.59 -11.46 25.74
N ASP A 300 -0.52 -11.36 26.52
CA ASP A 300 -0.59 -11.14 27.97
C ASP A 300 -1.39 -9.87 28.32
N VAL A 301 -1.18 -8.78 27.57
CA VAL A 301 -1.95 -7.53 27.74
C VAL A 301 -3.43 -7.73 27.45
N PHE A 302 -3.75 -8.48 26.39
CA PHE A 302 -5.13 -8.81 26.04
C PHE A 302 -5.79 -9.71 27.09
N GLU A 303 -5.09 -10.75 27.58
CA GLU A 303 -5.60 -11.65 28.62
C GLU A 303 -5.89 -10.93 29.93
N GLN A 304 -5.11 -9.91 30.26
CA GLN A 304 -5.34 -9.06 31.43
C GLN A 304 -6.51 -8.08 31.24
N ASN A 305 -6.81 -7.66 30.01
CA ASN A 305 -7.85 -6.65 29.69
C ASN A 305 -8.73 -7.08 28.51
N PRO A 306 -9.44 -8.23 28.58
CA PRO A 306 -9.99 -8.88 27.38
C PRO A 306 -11.19 -8.14 26.76
N LEU A 307 -11.95 -7.38 27.55
CA LEU A 307 -13.17 -6.72 27.06
C LEU A 307 -12.89 -5.39 26.35
N PHE A 308 -12.06 -4.54 26.96
CA PHE A 308 -11.85 -3.15 26.52
C PHE A 308 -10.40 -2.80 26.19
N GLY A 309 -9.44 -3.71 26.43
CA GLY A 309 -8.03 -3.45 26.23
C GLY A 309 -7.48 -2.36 27.15
N VAL A 310 -6.27 -1.88 26.85
CA VAL A 310 -5.54 -0.87 27.64
C VAL A 310 -5.66 0.56 27.10
N GLY A 311 -6.43 0.77 26.03
CA GLY A 311 -6.56 2.06 25.34
C GLY A 311 -5.74 2.13 24.06
N TYR A 312 -6.13 3.03 23.13
CA TYR A 312 -5.52 3.14 21.80
C TYR A 312 -4.00 3.39 21.88
N ARG A 313 -3.22 2.50 21.27
CA ARG A 313 -1.75 2.48 21.25
C ARG A 313 -1.07 2.38 22.62
N HIS A 314 -1.79 2.04 23.69
CA HIS A 314 -1.18 1.86 25.00
C HIS A 314 -0.47 0.50 25.15
N HIS A 315 -0.78 -0.50 24.31
CA HIS A 315 -0.06 -1.79 24.33
C HIS A 315 1.46 -1.63 24.14
N GLU A 316 1.92 -0.59 23.43
CA GLU A 316 3.35 -0.30 23.20
C GLU A 316 4.13 -0.10 24.51
N GLN A 317 3.47 0.29 25.61
CA GLN A 317 4.09 0.49 26.93
C GLN A 317 4.39 -0.82 27.67
N TYR A 318 3.73 -1.91 27.27
CA TYR A 318 3.82 -3.23 27.90
C TYR A 318 4.71 -4.19 27.12
N ILE A 319 5.10 -3.83 25.89
CA ILE A 319 5.96 -4.65 25.03
C ILE A 319 7.40 -4.17 25.18
N THR A 320 8.28 -5.06 25.64
CA THR A 320 9.71 -4.77 25.82
C THR A 320 10.57 -5.34 24.70
N ALA A 321 10.08 -6.35 23.99
CA ALA A 321 10.83 -7.06 22.96
C ALA A 321 10.90 -6.31 21.62
N ALA A 322 9.95 -5.41 21.37
CA ALA A 322 9.83 -4.64 20.13
C ALA A 322 9.10 -3.32 20.41
N SER A 323 9.04 -2.43 19.43
CA SER A 323 8.31 -1.16 19.56
C SER A 323 6.78 -1.32 19.51
N SER A 324 6.27 -2.49 19.14
CA SER A 324 4.84 -2.80 18.98
C SER A 324 4.66 -4.32 18.78
N ALA A 325 3.43 -4.82 18.91
CA ALA A 325 3.06 -6.18 18.52
C ALA A 325 3.35 -6.47 17.02
N HIS A 326 3.50 -5.45 16.16
CA HIS A 326 3.76 -5.62 14.72
C HIS A 326 2.71 -6.47 13.97
N GLN A 327 1.53 -6.68 14.56
CA GLN A 327 0.39 -7.41 14.02
C GLN A 327 -0.86 -6.63 14.42
N ALA A 328 -1.61 -6.12 13.42
CA ALA A 328 -2.69 -5.17 13.66
C ALA A 328 -3.85 -5.75 14.50
N TYR A 329 -4.27 -6.98 14.24
CA TYR A 329 -5.32 -7.65 15.01
C TYR A 329 -4.93 -7.83 16.48
N LEU A 330 -3.68 -8.20 16.76
CA LEU A 330 -3.19 -8.39 18.11
C LEU A 330 -3.01 -7.05 18.83
N ALA A 331 -2.50 -6.03 18.12
CA ALA A 331 -2.44 -4.67 18.63
C ALA A 331 -3.84 -4.11 18.95
N THR A 332 -4.82 -4.30 18.06
CA THR A 332 -6.22 -3.89 18.27
C THR A 332 -6.85 -4.66 19.43
N ALA A 333 -6.59 -5.97 19.55
CA ALA A 333 -7.07 -6.76 20.68
C ALA A 333 -6.46 -6.28 22.00
N ALA A 334 -5.15 -6.04 22.05
CA ALA A 334 -4.50 -5.51 23.25
C ALA A 334 -4.98 -4.09 23.61
N ASP A 335 -5.15 -3.21 22.61
CA ASP A 335 -5.54 -1.81 22.81
C ASP A 335 -7.02 -1.63 23.13
N MET A 336 -7.91 -2.40 22.48
CA MET A 336 -9.36 -2.17 22.52
C MET A 336 -10.19 -3.40 22.96
N GLY A 337 -9.52 -4.50 23.31
CA GLY A 337 -10.16 -5.75 23.70
C GLY A 337 -10.91 -6.43 22.55
N ILE A 338 -11.71 -7.43 22.90
CA ILE A 338 -12.50 -8.21 21.93
C ILE A 338 -13.55 -7.34 21.24
N LEU A 339 -14.11 -6.34 21.92
CA LEU A 339 -15.11 -5.45 21.33
C LEU A 339 -14.52 -4.58 20.22
N GLY A 340 -13.33 -4.02 20.45
CA GLY A 340 -12.63 -3.27 19.40
C GLY A 340 -12.15 -4.16 18.26
N LEU A 341 -11.70 -5.39 18.56
CA LEU A 341 -11.35 -6.35 17.52
C LEU A 341 -12.56 -6.74 16.66
N LEU A 342 -13.72 -6.98 17.27
CA LEU A 342 -14.96 -7.29 16.53
C LEU A 342 -15.45 -6.11 15.68
N LEU A 343 -15.24 -4.88 16.14
CA LEU A 343 -15.55 -3.69 15.34
C LEU A 343 -14.56 -3.50 14.18
N TYR A 344 -13.33 -3.97 14.33
CA TYR A 344 -12.28 -3.90 13.31
C TYR A 344 -12.47 -4.92 12.17
N LEU A 345 -13.09 -6.08 12.46
CA LEU A 345 -13.38 -7.15 11.51
C LEU A 345 -14.64 -6.87 10.68
#